data_AF-A0A415EK53-F1
#
_entry.id   AF-A0A415EK53-F1
#
_cell.length_a   1.000
_cell.length_b   1.000
_cell.length_c   1.000
_cell.angle_alpha   90.00
_cell.angle_beta   90.00
_cell.angle_gamma   90.00
#
_symmetry.space_group_name_H-M   'P 1'
#
loop_
_entity.id
_entity.type
_entity.pdbx_description
1 polymer ?
#
loop_
_entity_poly.entity_id
_entity_poly.type
_entity_poly.pdbx_seq_one_letter_code
_entity_poly.pdbx_strand_id
1 'polypeptide(L)' 'MKANKDIRNKIESNRILYWEVAEKVGIAQSNLSVWLRTDMREDRKERVEKAIDELVAERKRG' A
#
# COMPACT_ATOMS: atom_id res chain seq x y z
N MET A 1 -7.27 -6.97 -16.85
CA MET A 1 -6.07 -6.35 -16.26
C MET A 1 -6.37 -6.00 -14.81
N LYS A 2 -5.63 -6.55 -13.84
CA LYS A 2 -5.73 -6.07 -12.44
C LYS A 2 -4.77 -4.88 -12.32
N ALA A 3 -5.28 -3.69 -12.07
CA ALA A 3 -4.46 -2.52 -11.78
C ALA A 3 -3.64 -2.78 -10.50
N ASN A 4 -2.45 -2.18 -10.40
CA ASN A 4 -1.65 -2.13 -9.17
C ASN A 4 -1.24 -3.49 -8.57
N LYS A 5 -0.96 -4.49 -9.42
CA LYS A 5 -0.45 -5.80 -8.96
C LYS A 5 0.84 -5.69 -8.16
N ASP A 6 1.74 -4.77 -8.52
CA ASP A 6 3.03 -4.60 -7.84
C ASP A 6 2.87 -4.24 -6.37
N ILE A 7 1.95 -3.31 -6.07
CA ILE A 7 1.63 -2.90 -4.70
C ILE A 7 1.05 -4.06 -3.92
N ARG A 8 0.11 -4.81 -4.53
CA ARG A 8 -0.51 -5.97 -3.90
C ARG A 8 0.53 -7.04 -3.55
N ASN A 9 1.42 -7.33 -4.48
CA ASN A 9 2.53 -8.25 -4.28
C ASN A 9 3.46 -7.76 -3.16
N LYS A 10 3.83 -6.47 -3.14
CA LYS A 10 4.65 -5.90 -2.05
C LYS A 10 3.98 -6.05 -0.69
N ILE A 11 2.68 -5.75 -0.59
CA ILE A 11 1.94 -5.87 0.68
C ILE A 11 1.93 -7.35 1.14
N GLU A 12 1.58 -8.28 0.25
CA GLU A 12 1.50 -9.71 0.56
C GLU A 12 2.88 -10.32 0.87
N SER A 13 3.92 -10.01 0.09
CA SER A 13 5.29 -10.50 0.31
C SER A 13 5.89 -10.00 1.61
N ASN A 14 5.55 -8.77 2.04
CA ASN A 14 6.02 -8.23 3.31
C ASN A 14 5.08 -8.54 4.48
N ARG A 15 4.01 -9.32 4.25
CA ARG A 15 2.97 -9.65 5.24
C ARG A 15 2.38 -8.42 5.94
N ILE A 16 2.28 -7.32 5.21
CA ILE A 16 1.70 -6.07 5.67
C ILE A 16 0.18 -6.15 5.50
N LEU A 17 -0.56 -5.59 6.44
CA LEU A 17 -2.01 -5.51 6.37
C LEU A 17 -2.44 -4.22 5.68
N TYR A 18 -3.50 -4.28 4.88
CA TYR A 18 -4.00 -3.13 4.12
C TYR A 18 -4.36 -1.94 5.03
N TRP A 19 -4.78 -2.19 6.26
CA TRP A 19 -5.09 -1.11 7.21
C TRP A 19 -3.83 -0.37 7.68
N GLU A 20 -2.69 -1.05 7.84
CA GLU A 20 -1.42 -0.42 8.24
C GLU A 20 -0.98 0.58 7.18
N VAL A 21 -1.04 0.17 5.91
CA VAL A 21 -0.73 1.05 4.77
C VAL A 21 -1.70 2.22 4.72
N ALA A 22 -2.99 1.97 4.94
CA ALA A 22 -4.01 3.01 4.92
C ALA A 22 -3.79 4.06 6.04
N GLU A 23 -3.49 3.62 7.26
CA GLU A 23 -3.16 4.50 8.38
C GLU A 23 -1.91 5.33 8.09
N LYS A 24 -0.85 4.70 7.57
CA LYS A 24 0.40 5.40 7.23
C LYS A 24 0.21 6.44 6.12
N VAL A 25 -0.64 6.15 5.15
CA VAL A 25 -1.02 7.09 4.08
C VAL A 25 -2.00 8.17 4.57
N GLY A 26 -2.64 7.97 5.73
CA GLY A 26 -3.65 8.87 6.29
C GLY A 26 -5.02 8.77 5.62
N ILE A 27 -5.39 7.58 5.14
CA ILE A 27 -6.66 7.30 4.46
C ILE A 27 -7.41 6.15 5.12
N ALA A 28 -8.70 6.04 4.84
CA ALA A 28 -9.48 4.87 5.24
C ALA A 28 -9.06 3.62 4.44
N GLN A 29 -9.07 2.45 5.09
CA GLN A 29 -8.80 1.15 4.45
C GLN A 29 -9.75 0.86 3.26
N SER A 30 -10.99 1.32 3.36
CA SER A 30 -11.98 1.22 2.27
C SER A 30 -11.51 1.97 1.02
N ASN A 31 -10.95 3.17 1.17
CA ASN A 31 -10.38 3.95 0.06
C ASN A 31 -9.19 3.23 -0.56
N LEU A 32 -8.29 2.70 0.26
CA LEU A 32 -7.15 1.91 -0.25
C LEU A 32 -7.64 0.71 -1.06
N SER A 33 -8.68 0.01 -0.59
CA SER A 33 -9.27 -1.12 -1.30
C SER A 33 -9.87 -0.73 -2.66
N VAL A 34 -10.45 0.47 -2.77
CA VAL A 34 -10.94 1.01 -4.05
C VAL A 34 -9.75 1.35 -4.96
N TRP A 35 -8.74 2.04 -4.44
CA TRP A 35 -7.54 2.41 -5.18
C TRP A 35 -6.76 1.21 -5.74
N LEU A 36 -6.73 0.10 -5.00
CA LEU A 36 -6.11 -1.15 -5.47
C LEU A 36 -6.92 -1.88 -6.57
N ARG A 37 -8.16 -1.45 -6.83
CA ARG A 37 -9.02 -1.98 -7.90
C ARG A 37 -9.15 -1.02 -9.08
N THR A 38 -8.98 0.27 -8.86
CA THR A 38 -9.02 1.32 -9.89
C THR A 38 -7.61 1.68 -10.35
N ASP A 39 -7.47 2.31 -11.51
CA ASP A 39 -6.17 2.81 -11.95
C ASP A 39 -5.74 3.96 -11.04
N MET A 40 -4.58 3.82 -10.39
CA MET A 40 -4.04 4.88 -9.53
C MET A 40 -3.19 5.79 -10.40
N ARG A 41 -3.38 7.10 -10.25
CA ARG A 41 -2.40 8.07 -10.75
C ARG A 41 -1.05 7.82 -10.06
N GLU A 42 0.04 8.07 -10.78
CA GLU A 42 1.42 7.82 -10.29
C GLU A 42 1.70 8.50 -8.94
N ASP A 43 1.18 9.72 -8.74
CA ASP A 43 1.29 10.48 -7.48
C ASP A 43 0.75 9.71 -6.26
N ARG A 44 -0.41 9.05 -6.40
CA ARG A 44 -1.02 8.24 -5.34
C ARG A 44 -0.29 6.92 -5.17
N LYS A 45 0.13 6.31 -6.29
CA LYS A 45 0.89 5.06 -6.29
C LYS A 45 2.17 5.22 -5.48
N GLU A 46 2.91 6.29 -5.74
CA GLU A 46 4.18 6.59 -5.08
C GLU A 46 4.02 6.85 -3.58
N ARG A 47 2.95 7.56 -3.18
CA ARG A 47 2.59 7.73 -1.75
C ARG A 47 2.34 6.39 -1.04
N VAL A 48 1.54 5.52 -1.65
CA VAL A 48 1.22 4.19 -1.08
C VAL A 48 2.48 3.33 -1.02
N GLU A 49 3.29 3.37 -2.06
CA GLU A 49 4.55 2.62 -2.15
C GLU A 49 5.56 3.07 -1.10
N LYS A 50 5.70 4.38 -0.89
CA LYS A 50 6.54 4.95 0.17
C LYS A 50 6.06 4.54 1.56
N ALA A 51 4.74 4.58 1.80
CA ALA A 51 4.17 4.13 3.07
C ALA A 51 4.43 2.64 3.33
N ILE A 52 4.36 1.80 2.29
CA ILE A 52 4.72 0.38 2.40
C ILE A 52 6.21 0.24 2.73
N ASP A 53 7.11 0.95 2.05
CA ASP A 53 8.55 0.89 2.32
C ASP A 53 8.87 1.27 3.77
N GLU A 54 8.28 2.36 4.27
CA GLU A 54 8.42 2.77 5.67
C GLU A 54 7.94 1.68 6.64
N LEU A 55 6.78 1.06 6.39
CA LEU A 55 6.26 -0.05 7.20
C LEU A 55 7.17 -1.28 7.15
N VAL A 56 7.72 -1.62 5.97
CA VAL A 56 8.69 -2.71 5.83
C VAL A 56 9.95 -2.42 6.64
N ALA A 57 10.46 -1.19 6.57
CA ALA A 57 11.64 -0.77 7.31
C ALA A 57 11.43 -0.79 8.82
N GLU A 58 10.25 -0.35 9.29
CA GLU A 58 9.84 -0.46 10.70
C GLU A 58 9.79 -1.93 11.15
N ARG A 59 9.21 -2.81 10.32
CA ARG A 59 9.06 -4.24 10.64
C ARG A 59 10.37 -5.03 10.61
N LYS A 60 11.35 -4.61 9.80
CA LYS A 60 12.71 -5.20 9.79
C LYS A 60 13.57 -4.77 10.98
N ARG A 61 13.21 -3.68 11.67
CA ARG A 61 13.92 -3.19 12.85
C ARG A 61 13.42 -3.80 14.17
N GLY A 62 12.25 -4.44 14.16
CA GLY A 62 11.64 -5.11 15.31
C GLY A 62 12.00 -6.59 15.44
#